data_AF-A0A221KDG5-F1
#
_entry.id   AF-A0A221KDG5-F1
#
_cell.length_a   1.000
_cell.length_b   1.000
_cell.length_c   1.000
_cell.angle_alpha   90.00
_cell.angle_beta   90.00
_cell.angle_gamma   90.00
#
_symmetry.space_group_name_H-M   'P 1'
#
loop_
_entity.id
_entity.type
_entity.pdbx_description
1 polymer ?
#
loop_
_entity_poly.entity_id
_entity_poly.type
_entity_poly.pdbx_seq_one_letter_code
_entity_poly.pdbx_strand_id
1 'polypeptide(L)'
;MPTSVDKTLRALQALAGHEVHGLSPADLAERLKVAPSWISQVMPALEAEHWVERIPDTGRWRLGVAPVRIGLTAAQHLQRARTELDSLTSRYLGSAQ
;
A
#
# COMPACT_ATOMS: atom_id res chain seq x y z
N MET A 1 20.86 9.36 -9.37
CA MET A 1 20.29 9.50 -8.00
C MET A 1 18.83 9.10 -8.04
N PRO A 2 18.26 8.43 -7.01
CA PRO A 2 16.84 8.08 -7.00
C PRO A 2 15.97 9.34 -7.10
N THR A 3 14.95 9.29 -7.95
CA THR A 3 14.02 10.39 -8.20
C THR A 3 13.10 10.63 -7.01
N SER A 4 12.36 11.74 -7.00
CA SER A 4 11.35 11.98 -5.96
C SER A 4 10.28 10.87 -5.94
N VAL A 5 9.90 10.36 -7.12
CA VAL A 5 8.93 9.26 -7.27
C VAL A 5 9.46 7.99 -6.61
N ASP A 6 10.73 7.64 -6.85
CA ASP A 6 11.34 6.45 -6.25
C ASP A 6 11.32 6.50 -4.72
N LYS A 7 11.58 7.68 -4.15
CA LYS A 7 11.56 7.90 -2.69
C LYS A 7 10.16 7.76 -2.13
N THR A 8 9.16 8.30 -2.82
CA THR A 8 7.75 8.16 -2.43
C THR A 8 7.30 6.70 -2.45
N LEU A 9 7.63 5.95 -3.50
CA LEU A 9 7.30 4.52 -3.58
C LEU A 9 7.96 3.73 -2.45
N ARG A 10 9.23 4.02 -2.15
CA ARG A 10 9.95 3.40 -1.02
C ARG A 10 9.33 3.76 0.33
N ALA A 11 8.82 4.98 0.49
CA ALA A 11 8.12 5.39 1.72
C ALA A 11 6.83 4.59 1.93
N LEU A 12 6.02 4.42 0.88
CA LEU A 12 4.81 3.60 0.93
C LEU A 12 5.13 2.14 1.25
N GLN A 13 6.14 1.58 0.61
CA GLN A 13 6.61 0.22 0.91
C GLN A 13 7.17 0.08 2.32
N ALA A 14 7.80 1.14 2.86
CA ALA A 14 8.32 1.13 4.21
C ALA A 14 7.20 1.11 5.26
N LEU A 15 6.10 1.82 4.99
CA LEU A 15 4.91 1.88 5.85
C LEU A 15 4.10 0.58 5.82
N ALA A 16 4.18 -0.19 4.73
CA ALA A 16 3.59 -1.53 4.68
C ALA A 16 4.18 -2.43 5.77
N GLY A 17 3.33 -3.16 6.48
CA GLY A 17 3.66 -3.95 7.66
C GLY A 17 3.68 -3.16 8.98
N HIS A 18 3.44 -1.84 8.95
CA HIS A 18 3.39 -0.98 10.14
C HIS A 18 2.02 -0.27 10.25
N GLU A 19 0.94 -0.91 9.81
CA GLU A 19 -0.40 -0.31 9.72
C GLU A 19 -0.99 0.05 11.09
N VAL A 20 -0.63 -0.72 12.14
CA VAL A 20 -1.19 -0.55 13.49
C VAL A 20 -0.49 0.58 14.25
N HIS A 21 0.84 0.56 14.30
CA HIS A 21 1.63 1.47 15.14
C HIS A 21 2.26 2.63 14.35
N GLY A 22 2.35 2.52 13.03
CA GLY A 22 3.01 3.49 12.17
C GLY A 22 4.52 3.62 12.42
N LEU A 23 5.17 4.43 11.59
CA LEU A 23 6.58 4.81 11.70
C LEU A 23 6.70 6.27 12.10
N SER A 24 7.68 6.59 12.96
CA SER A 24 7.95 8.00 13.27
C SER A 24 8.58 8.70 12.06
N PRO A 25 8.44 10.04 11.94
CA PRO A 25 9.11 10.79 10.88
C PRO A 25 10.64 10.60 10.86
N ALA A 26 11.26 10.42 12.03
CA ALA A 26 12.69 10.16 12.16
C ALA A 26 13.06 8.77 11.63
N ASP A 27 12.32 7.73 12.03
CA ASP A 27 12.52 6.36 11.55
C ASP A 27 12.35 6.29 10.01
N LEU A 28 11.37 7.02 9.47
CA LEU A 28 11.13 7.08 8.03
C LEU A 28 12.29 7.76 7.29
N ALA A 29 12.78 8.89 7.81
CA ALA A 29 13.91 9.62 7.23
C ALA A 29 15.19 8.78 7.20
N GLU A 30 15.50 8.11 8.32
CA GLU A 30 16.65 7.22 8.46
C GLU A 30 16.54 6.03 7.48
N ARG A 31 15.41 5.33 7.49
CA ARG A 31 15.20 4.14 6.65
C ARG A 31 15.24 4.45 5.16
N LEU A 32 14.73 5.61 4.76
CA LEU A 32 14.72 6.05 3.36
C LEU A 32 16.02 6.76 2.95
N LYS A 33 16.91 7.09 3.90
CA LYS A 33 18.12 7.89 3.71
C LYS A 33 17.80 9.24 3.03
N VAL A 34 16.77 9.92 3.52
CA VAL A 34 16.31 11.22 3.02
C VAL A 34 16.40 12.29 4.11
N ALA A 35 16.46 13.56 3.70
CA ALA A 35 16.40 14.66 4.65
C ALA A 35 15.04 14.70 5.37
N PRO A 36 14.98 14.99 6.67
CA PRO A 36 13.71 15.13 7.40
C PRO A 36 12.74 16.14 6.77
N SER A 37 13.27 17.20 6.14
CA SER A 37 12.46 18.19 5.42
C SER A 37 11.65 17.59 4.27
N TRP A 38 12.16 16.54 3.61
CA TRP A 38 11.44 15.85 2.55
C TRP A 38 10.20 15.14 3.09
N ILE A 39 10.29 14.53 4.28
CA ILE A 39 9.16 13.87 4.96
C ILE A 39 8.07 14.88 5.27
N SER A 40 8.45 16.03 5.85
CA SER A 40 7.51 17.12 6.19
C SER A 40 6.82 17.72 4.97
N GLN A 41 7.43 17.64 3.78
CA GLN A 41 6.84 18.14 2.53
C GLN A 41 5.94 17.09 1.86
N VAL A 42 6.38 15.83 1.82
CA VAL A 42 5.72 14.79 1.02
C VAL A 42 4.58 14.11 1.78
N MET A 43 4.72 13.84 3.08
CA MET A 43 3.70 13.10 3.83
C MET A 43 2.33 13.83 3.85
N PRO A 44 2.24 15.16 4.07
CA PRO A 44 0.96 15.86 4.01
C PRO A 44 0.30 15.80 2.62
N ALA A 45 1.10 15.80 1.55
CA ALA A 45 0.57 15.68 0.19
C ALA A 45 0.00 14.27 -0.06
N LEU A 46 0.65 13.24 0.46
CA LEU A 46 0.14 11.86 0.39
C LEU A 46 -1.10 11.66 1.27
N GLU A 47 -1.18 12.35 2.41
CA GLU A 47 -2.34 12.31 3.32
C GLU A 47 -3.58 12.93 2.68
N ALA A 48 -3.42 14.06 1.98
CA ALA A 48 -4.51 14.69 1.22
C ALA A 48 -5.13 13.75 0.16
N GLU A 49 -4.33 12.85 -0.39
CA GLU A 49 -4.73 11.83 -1.37
C GLU A 49 -5.06 10.47 -0.72
N HIS A 50 -5.17 10.41 0.61
CA HIS A 50 -5.49 9.22 1.40
C HIS A 50 -4.52 8.03 1.27
N TRP A 51 -3.28 8.27 0.82
CA TRP A 51 -2.25 7.24 0.70
C TRP A 51 -1.58 6.92 2.04
N VAL A 52 -1.47 7.91 2.90
CA VAL A 52 -0.94 7.80 4.26
C VAL A 52 -1.89 8.51 5.23
N GLU A 53 -1.76 8.19 6.51
CA GLU A 53 -2.49 8.86 7.58
C GLU A 53 -1.55 9.12 8.75
N ARG A 54 -1.70 10.29 9.38
CA ARG A 54 -1.03 10.59 10.64
C ARG A 54 -1.84 10.10 11.83
N ILE A 55 -1.21 9.35 12.73
CA ILE A 55 -1.80 8.92 13.99
C ILE A 55 -1.87 10.14 14.94
N PRO A 56 -3.06 10.60 15.37
CA PRO A 56 -3.20 11.85 16.13
C PRO A 56 -2.39 11.88 17.43
N ASP A 57 -2.36 10.77 18.16
CA ASP A 57 -1.76 10.71 19.51
C ASP A 57 -0.23 10.63 19.48
N THR A 58 0.34 10.00 18.46
CA THR A 58 1.79 9.71 18.39
C THR A 58 2.52 10.52 17.32
N GLY A 59 1.78 11.14 16.40
CA GLY A 59 2.35 11.82 15.24
C GLY A 59 3.07 10.91 14.24
N ARG A 60 2.92 9.57 14.38
CA ARG A 60 3.48 8.56 13.48
C ARG A 60 2.67 8.47 12.19
N TRP A 61 3.32 8.03 11.12
CA TRP A 61 2.71 7.82 9.81
C TRP A 61 2.40 6.34 9.60
N ARG A 62 1.23 6.05 9.02
CA ARG A 62 0.84 4.70 8.57
C ARG A 62 0.27 4.75 7.15
N LEU A 63 0.05 3.59 6.54
CA LEU A 63 -0.72 3.51 5.29
C LEU A 63 -2.16 3.98 5.51
N GLY A 64 -2.67 4.76 4.56
CA GLY A 64 -4.06 5.18 4.52
C GLY A 64 -4.95 4.20 3.75
N VAL A 65 -6.22 4.57 3.57
CA VAL A 65 -7.22 3.73 2.92
C VAL A 65 -6.99 3.49 1.42
N ALA A 66 -6.33 4.41 0.70
CA ALA A 66 -6.15 4.30 -0.75
C ALA A 66 -5.39 3.02 -1.18
N PRO A 67 -4.19 2.71 -0.66
CA PRO A 67 -3.48 1.48 -1.01
C PRO A 67 -4.24 0.21 -0.61
N VAL A 68 -4.97 0.23 0.51
CA VAL A 68 -5.81 -0.89 0.97
C VAL A 68 -6.94 -1.17 -0.03
N ARG A 69 -7.63 -0.14 -0.51
CA ARG A 69 -8.70 -0.27 -1.50
C ARG A 69 -8.19 -0.81 -2.83
N ILE A 70 -7.00 -0.39 -3.26
CA ILE A 70 -6.36 -0.91 -4.49
C ILE A 70 -6.06 -2.41 -4.32
N GLY A 71 -5.44 -2.78 -3.20
CA GLY A 71 -5.12 -4.18 -2.90
C GLY A 71 -6.35 -5.07 -2.84
N LEU A 72 -7.41 -4.63 -2.16
CA LEU A 72 -8.67 -5.37 -2.06
C LEU A 72 -9.33 -5.56 -3.43
N THR A 73 -9.41 -4.50 -4.24
CA THR A 73 -9.96 -4.57 -5.60
C THR A 73 -9.20 -5.58 -6.46
N ALA A 74 -7.86 -5.53 -6.42
CA ALA A 74 -7.03 -6.47 -7.17
C ALA A 74 -7.25 -7.92 -6.72
N ALA A 75 -7.28 -8.16 -5.40
CA ALA A 75 -7.54 -9.49 -4.85
C ALA A 75 -8.92 -10.03 -5.25
N GLN A 76 -9.95 -9.18 -5.25
CA GLN A 76 -11.30 -9.56 -5.69
C GLN A 76 -11.34 -9.94 -7.17
N HIS A 77 -10.66 -9.19 -8.04
CA HIS A 77 -10.60 -9.50 -9.47
C HIS A 77 -9.89 -10.83 -9.73
N LEU A 78 -8.78 -11.09 -9.05
CA LEU A 78 -8.07 -12.37 -9.15
C LEU A 78 -8.94 -13.54 -8.66
N GLN A 79 -9.70 -13.36 -7.58
CA GLN A 79 -10.59 -14.39 -7.07
C GLN A 79 -11.74 -14.71 -8.02
N ARG A 80 -12.30 -13.71 -8.70
CA ARG A 80 -13.33 -13.90 -9.74
C ARG A 80 -12.77 -14.68 -10.92
N ALA A 81 -11.61 -14.28 -11.44
CA ALA A 81 -10.95 -14.97 -12.55
C ALA A 81 -10.67 -16.44 -12.22
N ARG A 82 -10.22 -16.73 -10.99
CA ARG A 82 -10.05 -18.11 -10.51
C ARG A 82 -11.36 -18.89 -10.49
N THR A 83 -12.43 -18.30 -9.98
CA THR A 83 -13.77 -18.94 -9.92
C THR A 83 -14.29 -19.25 -11.33
N GLU A 84 -14.08 -18.35 -12.29
CA GLU A 84 -14.47 -18.55 -13.69
C GLU A 84 -13.70 -19.74 -14.30
N LEU A 85 -12.39 -19.81 -14.10
CA LEU A 85 -11.55 -20.92 -14.54
C LEU A 85 -12.01 -22.26 -13.92
N ASP A 86 -12.23 -22.30 -12.61
CA ASP A 86 -12.70 -23.50 -11.90
C ASP A 86 -14.06 -23.99 -12.47
N SER A 87 -14.95 -23.05 -12.82
CA SER A 87 -16.23 -23.35 -13.45
C SER A 87 -16.12 -23.91 -14.87
N LEU A 88 -15.11 -23.45 -15.64
CA LEU A 88 -14.84 -23.94 -16.99
C LEU A 88 -14.25 -25.35 -16.92
N THR A 89 -13.26 -25.57 -16.06
CA THR A 89 -12.65 -26.89 -15.83
C THR A 89 -13.69 -27.92 -15.41
N SER A 90 -14.58 -27.57 -14.47
CA SER A 90 -15.65 -28.46 -14.02
C SER A 90 -16.63 -28.84 -15.14
N ARG A 91 -16.94 -27.90 -16.06
CA ARG A 91 -17.81 -28.17 -17.20
C ARG A 91 -17.17 -29.13 -18.20
N TYR A 92 -15.92 -28.93 -18.57
CA TYR A 92 -15.22 -29.80 -19.52
C TYR A 92 -15.02 -31.22 -18.98
N LEU A 93 -14.70 -31.36 -17.69
CA LEU A 93 -14.52 -32.67 -17.06
C LEU A 93 -15.87 -33.36 -16.76
N GLY A 94 -16.91 -32.58 -16.44
CA GLY A 94 -18.26 -33.09 -16.17
C GLY A 94 -19.04 -33.48 -17.43
N SER A 95 -18.70 -32.93 -18.61
CA SER A 95 -19.32 -33.28 -19.90
C SER A 95 -18.78 -34.56 -20.54
N ALA A 96 -17.88 -35.29 -19.87
CA ALA A 96 -17.26 -36.52 -20.36
C ALA A 96 -17.94 -37.82 -19.84
N GLN A 97 -19.16 -37.72 -19.29
CA GLN A 97 -19.98 -38.87 -18.85
C GLN A 97 -21.31 -38.91 -19.60
#